data_AF-A0A175RUF1-F1
#
_entry.id   AF-A0A175RUF1-F1
#
_cell.length_a   1.000
_cell.length_b   1.000
_cell.length_c   1.000
_cell.angle_alpha   90.00
_cell.angle_beta   90.00
_cell.angle_gamma   90.00
#
_symmetry.space_group_name_H-M   'P 1'
#
loop_
_entity.id
_entity.type
_entity.pdbx_description
1 polymer ?
#
loop_
_entity_poly.entity_id
_entity_poly.type
_entity_poly.pdbx_seq_one_letter_code
_entity_poly.pdbx_strand_id
1 'polypeptide(L)'
;MSVVGKANTGGHLDRYERAALDGAGCLAFLLGSQVVDAAETIEDGTIGAAIRCAGFGHPGQRSLRAMGVVVRPAPASVFVAVAAAHPVLSRLFDNSDWCDGWAGALMRLPGAHGGERMSFGRVYAPAILVPRVLICGAPS
;
A
#
# COMPACT_ATOMS: atom_id res chain seq x y z
N MET A 1 37.06 -8.68 40.47
CA MET A 1 35.71 -8.93 41.04
C MET A 1 34.85 -7.71 40.77
N SER A 2 33.64 -7.92 40.25
CA SER A 2 32.42 -7.11 40.50
C SER A 2 32.40 -5.65 39.98
N VAL A 3 31.38 -5.13 39.28
CA VAL A 3 30.11 -5.66 38.74
C VAL A 3 29.66 -4.69 37.63
N VAL A 4 29.07 -5.25 36.58
CA VAL A 4 27.93 -4.79 35.76
C VAL A 4 27.39 -3.37 35.99
N GLY A 5 27.27 -2.66 34.87
CA GLY A 5 26.21 -1.69 34.62
C GLY A 5 25.78 -1.77 33.16
N LYS A 6 25.00 -2.81 32.79
CA LYS A 6 24.30 -2.87 31.50
C LYS A 6 23.33 -1.70 31.45
N ALA A 7 23.62 -0.71 30.59
CA ALA A 7 22.63 0.26 30.18
C ALA A 7 21.55 -0.48 29.39
N ASN A 8 20.43 -0.77 30.03
CA ASN A 8 19.24 -1.29 29.38
C ASN A 8 18.46 -0.09 28.83
N THR A 9 18.86 0.40 27.66
CA THR A 9 18.12 1.43 26.93
C THR A 9 16.97 0.72 26.21
N GLY A 10 15.80 0.66 26.86
CA GLY A 10 14.55 0.42 26.17
C GLY A 10 14.31 1.58 25.20
N GLY A 11 14.78 1.44 23.96
CA GLY A 11 14.69 2.47 22.93
C GLY A 11 13.23 2.76 22.60
N HIS A 12 12.78 3.97 22.94
CA HIS A 12 11.50 4.49 22.46
C HIS A 12 11.65 4.75 20.97
N LEU A 13 11.06 3.89 20.14
CA LEU A 13 11.03 4.09 18.69
C LEU A 13 10.35 5.43 18.38
N ASP A 14 10.92 6.20 17.47
CA ASP A 14 10.31 7.46 17.05
C ASP A 14 8.99 7.21 16.27
N ARG A 15 8.30 8.28 15.88
CA ARG A 15 7.01 8.19 15.17
C ARG A 15 7.14 7.44 13.83
N TYR A 16 8.18 7.73 13.06
CA TYR A 16 8.40 7.16 11.73
C TYR A 16 8.89 5.72 11.82
N GLU A 17 9.75 5.41 12.80
CA GLU A 17 10.16 4.05 13.08
C GLU A 17 8.96 3.16 13.44
N ARG A 18 8.03 3.66 14.27
CA ARG A 18 6.78 2.94 14.57
C ARG A 18 5.90 2.76 13.33
N ALA A 19 5.75 3.80 12.52
CA ALA A 19 4.97 3.73 11.30
C ALA A 19 5.55 2.72 10.29
N ALA A 20 6.88 2.63 10.19
CA ALA A 20 7.56 1.64 9.35
C ALA A 20 7.31 0.19 9.79
N LEU A 21 6.89 -0.03 11.05
CA LEU A 21 6.44 -1.32 11.56
C LEU A 21 4.94 -1.56 11.35
N ASP A 22 4.16 -0.49 11.12
CA ASP A 22 2.71 -0.53 11.00
C ASP A 22 2.23 -0.65 9.55
N GLY A 23 2.31 -1.88 9.02
CA GLY A 23 1.78 -2.18 7.69
C GLY A 23 0.26 -2.03 7.59
N ALA A 24 -0.47 -2.30 8.66
CA ALA A 24 -1.93 -2.24 8.68
C ALA A 24 -2.42 -0.79 8.62
N GLY A 25 -1.84 0.10 9.40
CA GLY A 25 -2.10 1.55 9.32
C GLY A 25 -1.70 2.12 7.96
N CYS A 26 -0.56 1.68 7.40
CA CYS A 26 -0.13 2.11 6.07
C CYS A 26 -1.15 1.72 4.99
N LEU A 27 -1.67 0.49 5.07
CA LEU A 27 -2.72 0.02 4.16
C LEU A 27 -4.00 0.82 4.36
N ALA A 28 -4.44 1.03 5.60
CA ALA A 28 -5.64 1.81 5.89
C ALA A 28 -5.54 3.24 5.35
N PHE A 29 -4.40 3.90 5.51
CA PHE A 29 -4.13 5.22 4.93
C PHE A 29 -4.23 5.21 3.41
N LEU A 30 -3.58 4.24 2.74
CA LEU A 30 -3.67 4.08 1.29
C LEU A 30 -5.11 3.88 0.83
N LEU A 31 -5.86 2.99 1.49
CA LEU A 31 -7.24 2.66 1.12
C LEU A 31 -8.21 3.82 1.36
N GLY A 32 -7.97 4.64 2.38
CA GLY A 32 -8.76 5.84 2.67
C GLY A 32 -8.42 7.06 1.80
N SER A 33 -7.33 7.00 1.03
CA SER A 33 -6.91 8.11 0.18
C SER A 33 -7.79 8.26 -1.05
N GLN A 34 -7.97 9.50 -1.51
CA GLN A 34 -8.81 9.83 -2.67
C GLN A 34 -8.16 9.41 -3.99
N VAL A 35 -8.98 8.92 -4.92
CA VAL A 35 -8.56 8.67 -6.30
C VAL A 35 -8.56 9.99 -7.06
N VAL A 36 -7.42 10.34 -7.66
CA VAL A 36 -7.35 11.50 -8.56
C VAL A 36 -8.15 11.19 -9.82
N ASP A 37 -9.01 12.13 -10.23
CA ASP A 37 -9.92 12.00 -11.37
C ASP A 37 -10.84 10.76 -11.25
N ALA A 38 -11.38 10.52 -10.05
CA ALA A 38 -12.41 9.50 -9.85
C ALA A 38 -13.59 9.75 -10.80
N ALA A 39 -13.96 8.74 -11.58
CA ALA A 39 -15.24 8.78 -12.28
C ALA A 39 -16.36 8.85 -11.22
N GLU A 40 -17.46 9.56 -11.52
CA GLU A 40 -18.63 9.70 -10.64
C GLU A 40 -19.20 8.34 -10.15
N THR A 41 -18.78 7.24 -10.78
CA THR A 41 -19.20 5.87 -10.49
C THR A 41 -18.46 5.18 -9.33
N ILE A 42 -17.46 5.81 -8.70
CA ILE A 42 -16.77 5.26 -7.53
C ILE A 42 -17.42 5.83 -6.26
N GLU A 43 -18.19 4.99 -5.56
CA GLU A 43 -18.74 5.32 -4.23
C GLU A 43 -17.61 5.73 -3.28
N ASP A 44 -17.78 6.81 -2.51
CA ASP A 44 -16.80 7.43 -1.61
C ASP A 44 -15.50 8.01 -2.24
N GLY A 45 -15.24 7.80 -3.54
CA GLY A 45 -14.08 8.37 -4.24
C GLY A 45 -12.70 7.85 -3.77
N THR A 46 -12.66 6.88 -2.87
CA THR A 46 -11.41 6.37 -2.27
C THR A 46 -10.75 5.25 -3.08
N ILE A 47 -9.44 5.06 -2.90
CA ILE A 47 -8.68 3.95 -3.49
C ILE A 47 -9.28 2.61 -3.04
N GLY A 48 -9.67 2.48 -1.76
CA GLY A 48 -10.28 1.27 -1.24
C GLY A 48 -11.62 0.93 -1.89
N ALA A 49 -12.51 1.92 -2.03
CA ALA A 49 -13.77 1.74 -2.75
C ALA A 49 -13.53 1.37 -4.21
N ALA A 50 -12.62 2.06 -4.89
CA ALA A 50 -12.24 1.76 -6.26
C ALA A 50 -11.70 0.33 -6.44
N ILE A 51 -10.86 -0.16 -5.51
CA ILE A 51 -10.35 -1.56 -5.55
C ILE A 51 -11.47 -2.58 -5.35
N ARG A 52 -12.44 -2.29 -4.46
CA ARG A 52 -13.59 -3.17 -4.20
C ARG A 52 -14.51 -3.26 -5.42
N CYS A 53 -14.76 -2.14 -6.10
CA CYS A 53 -15.57 -2.07 -7.31
C CYS A 53 -14.83 -2.60 -8.56
N ALA A 54 -13.50 -2.52 -8.60
CA ALA A 54 -12.71 -2.89 -9.76
C ALA A 54 -12.66 -4.43 -9.97
N GLY A 55 -13.65 -4.94 -10.70
CA GLY A 55 -13.58 -6.24 -11.39
C GLY A 55 -12.63 -6.19 -12.61
N PHE A 56 -12.45 -7.33 -13.29
CA PHE A 56 -11.71 -7.39 -14.55
C PHE A 56 -12.39 -6.51 -15.62
N GLY A 57 -11.65 -5.60 -16.25
CA GLY A 57 -12.19 -4.68 -17.27
C GLY A 57 -12.90 -3.44 -16.73
N HIS A 58 -12.91 -3.21 -15.41
CA HIS A 58 -13.57 -2.05 -14.82
C HIS A 58 -12.86 -0.73 -15.22
N PRO A 59 -13.59 0.33 -15.64
CA PRO A 59 -13.00 1.61 -16.07
C PRO A 59 -12.07 2.25 -15.02
N GLY A 60 -12.41 2.09 -13.74
CA GLY A 60 -11.60 2.59 -12.61
C GLY A 60 -10.20 1.97 -12.49
N GLN A 61 -9.91 0.87 -13.20
CA GLN A 61 -8.55 0.30 -13.25
C GLN A 61 -7.53 1.27 -13.84
N ARG A 62 -7.94 2.13 -14.79
CA ARG A 62 -7.03 3.10 -15.41
C ARG A 62 -6.57 4.15 -14.39
N SER A 63 -7.51 4.71 -13.62
CA SER A 63 -7.21 5.70 -12.59
C SER A 63 -6.37 5.10 -11.47
N LEU A 64 -6.74 3.91 -10.98
CA LEU A 64 -5.92 3.18 -9.99
C LEU A 64 -4.49 2.92 -10.51
N ARG A 65 -4.37 2.46 -11.75
CA ARG A 65 -3.07 2.18 -12.35
C ARG A 65 -2.22 3.45 -12.46
N ALA A 66 -2.81 4.58 -12.83
CA ALA A 66 -2.15 5.89 -12.86
C ALA A 66 -1.79 6.42 -11.46
N MET A 67 -2.43 5.92 -10.40
CA MET A 67 -2.10 6.20 -9.00
C MET A 67 -1.02 5.27 -8.44
N GLY A 68 -0.55 4.26 -9.19
CA GLY A 68 0.40 3.28 -8.67
C GLY A 68 -0.23 2.00 -8.11
N VAL A 69 -1.49 1.71 -8.44
CA VAL A 69 -2.23 0.54 -7.92
C VAL A 69 -2.81 -0.30 -9.07
N VAL A 70 -2.55 -1.60 -9.08
CA VAL A 70 -3.12 -2.53 -10.08
C VAL A 70 -3.88 -3.64 -9.37
N VAL A 71 -5.18 -3.72 -9.64
CA VAL A 71 -6.06 -4.79 -9.16
C VAL A 71 -5.89 -6.01 -10.04
N ARG A 72 -5.61 -7.18 -9.45
CA ARG A 72 -5.36 -8.45 -10.16
C ARG A 72 -4.25 -8.32 -11.22
N PRO A 73 -2.98 -8.17 -10.80
CA PRO A 73 -1.86 -7.94 -11.72
C PRO A 73 -1.64 -9.06 -12.75
N ALA A 74 -2.20 -10.24 -12.53
CA ALA A 74 -2.23 -11.37 -13.45
C ALA A 74 -3.63 -12.02 -13.48
N PRO A 75 -3.98 -12.80 -14.53
CA PRO A 75 -5.21 -13.59 -14.53
C PRO A 75 -5.34 -14.44 -13.26
N ALA A 76 -6.55 -14.46 -12.68
CA ALA A 76 -6.86 -15.14 -11.41
C ALA A 76 -6.03 -14.71 -10.18
N SER A 77 -5.25 -13.63 -10.25
CA SER A 77 -4.45 -13.16 -9.12
C SER A 77 -5.34 -12.77 -7.93
N VAL A 78 -4.94 -13.22 -6.75
CA VAL A 78 -5.56 -12.88 -5.46
C VAL A 78 -4.92 -11.65 -4.81
N PHE A 79 -4.10 -10.90 -5.55
CA PHE A 79 -3.33 -9.76 -5.06
C PHE A 79 -3.78 -8.44 -5.68
N VAL A 80 -3.45 -7.37 -4.98
CA VAL A 80 -3.38 -6.01 -5.51
C VAL A 80 -1.91 -5.62 -5.52
N ALA A 81 -1.40 -5.19 -6.68
CA ALA A 81 -0.05 -4.68 -6.79
C ALA A 81 -0.04 -3.17 -6.45
N VAL A 82 0.87 -2.76 -5.58
CA VAL A 82 1.17 -1.36 -5.26
C VAL A 82 2.59 -1.05 -5.69
N ALA A 83 2.82 0.04 -6.40
CA ALA A 83 4.15 0.44 -6.84
C ALA A 83 5.03 0.81 -5.64
N ALA A 84 6.22 0.20 -5.55
CA ALA A 84 7.19 0.54 -4.50
C ALA A 84 7.80 1.93 -4.69
N ALA A 85 7.78 2.46 -5.92
CA ALA A 85 8.21 3.80 -6.27
C ALA A 85 7.27 4.38 -7.34
N HIS A 86 6.51 5.43 -7.00
CA HIS A 86 5.57 6.07 -7.92
C HIS A 86 5.33 7.53 -7.54
N PRO A 87 5.50 8.52 -8.44
CA PRO A 87 5.44 9.94 -8.08
C PRO A 87 4.12 10.37 -7.43
N VAL A 88 3.01 9.76 -7.84
CA VAL A 88 1.70 10.03 -7.25
C VAL A 88 1.59 9.45 -5.84
N LEU A 89 2.16 8.25 -5.60
CA LEU A 89 2.19 7.68 -4.26
C LEU A 89 3.11 8.49 -3.35
N SER A 90 4.29 8.92 -3.84
CA SER A 90 5.17 9.83 -3.09
C SER A 90 4.39 11.04 -2.57
N ARG A 91 3.73 11.79 -3.47
CA ARG A 91 2.93 12.96 -3.10
C ARG A 91 1.79 12.65 -2.12
N LEU A 92 1.16 11.49 -2.29
CA LEU A 92 0.08 11.03 -1.42
C LEU A 92 0.59 10.72 0.00
N PHE A 93 1.79 10.17 0.13
CA PHE A 93 2.40 9.83 1.41
C PHE A 93 3.24 10.96 2.04
N ASP A 94 3.59 12.02 1.31
CA ASP A 94 4.48 13.11 1.78
C ASP A 94 4.10 13.72 3.14
N ASN A 95 2.80 13.80 3.46
CA ASN A 95 2.30 14.35 4.73
C ASN A 95 1.78 13.29 5.71
N SER A 96 2.22 12.05 5.56
CA SER A 96 1.82 10.91 6.38
C SER A 96 2.99 10.38 7.21
N ASP A 97 2.68 9.51 8.16
CA ASP A 97 3.70 8.84 8.99
C ASP A 97 4.55 7.85 8.18
N TRP A 98 4.14 7.52 6.95
CA TRP A 98 4.82 6.61 6.04
C TRP A 98 5.56 7.31 4.89
N CYS A 99 5.78 8.63 4.96
CA CYS A 99 6.45 9.43 3.93
C CYS A 99 7.80 8.84 3.48
N ASP A 100 8.56 8.30 4.43
CA ASP A 100 9.91 7.77 4.19
C ASP A 100 9.93 6.27 3.88
N GLY A 101 8.77 5.58 3.87
CA GLY A 101 8.80 4.12 3.93
C GLY A 101 7.49 3.36 3.74
N TRP A 102 6.48 3.88 3.02
CA TRP A 102 5.23 3.13 2.80
C TRP A 102 5.47 1.74 2.17
N ALA A 103 6.44 1.63 1.26
CA ALA A 103 6.77 0.38 0.61
C ALA A 103 7.24 -0.68 1.62
N GLY A 104 8.11 -0.28 2.55
CA GLY A 104 8.60 -1.15 3.61
C GLY A 104 7.49 -1.54 4.59
N ALA A 105 6.62 -0.61 4.94
CA ALA A 105 5.49 -0.87 5.83
C ALA A 105 4.49 -1.86 5.19
N LEU A 106 4.12 -1.68 3.93
CA LEU A 106 3.22 -2.59 3.21
C LEU A 106 3.81 -4.01 3.09
N MET A 107 5.12 -4.14 2.92
CA MET A 107 5.81 -5.43 2.89
C MET A 107 5.72 -6.21 4.22
N ARG A 108 5.36 -5.55 5.33
CA ARG A 108 5.15 -6.21 6.63
C ARG A 108 3.76 -6.81 6.81
N LEU A 109 2.83 -6.55 5.87
CA LEU A 109 1.49 -7.14 5.92
C LEU A 109 1.57 -8.67 5.80
N PRO A 110 0.73 -9.44 6.53
CA PRO A 110 0.69 -10.89 6.40
C PRO A 110 0.43 -11.33 4.96
N GLY A 111 1.36 -12.11 4.39
CA GLY A 111 1.26 -12.61 3.01
C GLY A 111 1.62 -11.60 1.91
N ALA A 112 1.97 -10.36 2.27
CA ALA A 112 2.54 -9.42 1.31
C ALA A 112 3.98 -9.82 0.94
N HIS A 113 4.34 -9.59 -0.31
CA HIS A 113 5.69 -9.88 -0.82
C HIS A 113 6.05 -8.99 -2.01
N GLY A 114 7.34 -8.93 -2.32
CA GLY A 114 7.84 -8.23 -3.50
C GLY A 114 7.49 -9.00 -4.76
N GLY A 115 6.98 -8.29 -5.76
CA GLY A 115 6.76 -8.79 -7.11
C GLY A 115 7.81 -8.25 -8.08
N GLU A 116 7.80 -8.79 -9.29
CA GLU A 116 8.62 -8.27 -10.39
C GLU A 116 8.22 -6.83 -10.75
N ARG A 117 9.09 -6.17 -11.52
CA ARG A 117 8.78 -4.85 -12.04
C ARG A 117 7.63 -4.95 -13.03
N MET A 118 6.65 -4.05 -12.89
CA MET A 118 5.50 -3.99 -13.79
C MET A 118 5.11 -2.55 -14.10
N SER A 119 4.24 -2.39 -15.09
CA SER A 119 3.68 -1.08 -15.45
C SER A 119 2.57 -0.69 -14.48
N PHE A 120 2.68 0.53 -13.97
CA PHE A 120 1.67 1.28 -13.25
C PHE A 120 1.30 2.52 -14.09
N GLY A 121 0.83 2.26 -15.32
CA GLY A 121 0.55 3.31 -16.29
C GLY A 121 1.84 3.73 -16.98
N ARG A 122 2.25 4.99 -16.80
CA ARG A 122 3.50 5.52 -17.39
C ARG A 122 4.74 5.17 -16.57
N VAL A 123 4.57 4.63 -15.36
CA VAL A 123 5.68 4.29 -14.46
C VAL A 123 5.92 2.78 -14.49
N TYR A 124 7.18 2.38 -14.68
CA TYR A 124 7.60 0.98 -14.58
C TYR A 124 8.43 0.80 -13.31
N ALA A 125 7.89 0.08 -12.31
CA ALA A 125 8.47 0.03 -10.97
C ALA A 125 8.30 -1.37 -10.33
N PRO A 126 9.11 -1.71 -9.30
CA PRO A 126 8.88 -2.91 -8.49
C PRO A 126 7.48 -2.87 -7.87
N ALA A 127 6.83 -4.03 -7.79
CA ALA A 127 5.52 -4.18 -7.17
C ALA A 127 5.63 -4.72 -5.74
N ILE A 128 4.72 -4.29 -4.88
CA ILE A 128 4.40 -4.93 -3.61
C ILE A 128 3.05 -5.59 -3.82
N LEU A 129 3.01 -6.91 -3.68
CA LEU A 129 1.81 -7.70 -3.87
C LEU A 129 1.10 -7.85 -2.52
N VAL A 130 0.01 -7.10 -2.35
CA VAL A 130 -0.81 -7.10 -1.13
C VAL A 130 -1.99 -8.07 -1.32
N PRO A 131 -2.19 -9.04 -0.41
CA PRO A 131 -3.34 -9.95 -0.50
C PRO A 131 -4.67 -9.20 -0.52
N ARG A 132 -5.51 -9.48 -1.51
CA ARG A 132 -6.79 -8.80 -1.69
C ARG A 132 -7.77 -9.05 -0.54
N VAL A 133 -7.60 -10.17 0.18
CA VAL A 133 -8.36 -10.49 1.40
C VAL A 133 -8.16 -9.44 2.52
N LEU A 134 -7.00 -8.79 2.58
CA LEU A 134 -6.75 -7.71 3.55
C LEU A 134 -7.46 -6.40 3.20
N ILE A 135 -7.97 -6.28 1.96
CA ILE A 135 -8.63 -5.07 1.45
C ILE A 135 -10.15 -5.26 1.41
N CYS A 136 -10.61 -6.43 0.99
CA CYS A 136 -12.03 -6.74 0.81
C CYS A 136 -12.66 -7.47 2.00
N GLY A 137 -11.86 -7.98 2.94
CA GLY A 137 -12.30 -8.99 3.91
C GLY A 137 -12.27 -10.41 3.34
N ALA A 138 -12.46 -11.41 4.20
CA ALA A 138 -12.65 -12.80 3.76
C ALA A 138 -13.87 -12.89 2.83
N PRO A 139 -13.82 -13.68 1.75
CA PRO A 139 -15.05 -14.03 1.05
C PRO A 139 -15.97 -14.71 2.07
N SER A 140 -17.10 -14.08 2.35
CA SER A 140 -18.23 -14.71 3.05
C SER A 140 -18.75 -15.90 2.24
#